data_AF-A0AAE1CB48-F1
#
_entry.id   AF-A0AAE1CB48-F1
#
_cell.length_a   1.000
_cell.length_b   1.000
_cell.length_c   1.000
_cell.angle_alpha   90.00
_cell.angle_beta   90.00
_cell.angle_gamma   90.00
#
_symmetry.space_group_name_H-M   'P 1'
#
loop_
_entity.id
_entity.type
_entity.pdbx_description
1 polymer ?
#
loop_
_entity_poly.entity_id
_entity_poly.type
_entity_poly.pdbx_seq_one_letter_code
_entity_poly.pdbx_strand_id
1 'polypeptide(L)'
;MGGGPTSPGELRSVLTQTLFTLIVHARLPYYKQDTVDFATFGRNIFLEDHFGPIVADHVWPALIALSKIGLDHMPDLSLYLPAPTDPSYPTQCLGLQLLLDHCPRLLFRGVDQRWTYAYFSTVSQRLAAVWLALPDAARPDTWARWQAAGAGLDYWLCVRFWFGTPFVHSELLANQEIALAYTDETRSAVERASGKMDPYRARRDQILADLHGFPREYVRGPPQGEHVTRERWTWWVSMLMDIHKPIIDRFRRYPYLNSINGRASTGEEIEWLDEVGHFGEASKEVAERIREDVQAGRWTPLGTDSLGEHSCM
;
A
#
# COMPACT_ATOMS: atom_id res chain seq x y z
N MET A 1 -8.73 13.45 -18.70
CA MET A 1 -9.22 12.10 -19.06
C MET A 1 -9.30 12.00 -20.58
N GLY A 2 -8.22 11.55 -21.22
CA GLY A 2 -8.11 11.42 -22.67
C GLY A 2 -7.11 10.32 -22.98
N GLY A 3 -7.60 9.17 -23.42
CA GLY A 3 -6.77 7.98 -23.64
C GLY A 3 -7.50 6.74 -24.12
N GLY A 4 -8.64 6.87 -24.82
CA GLY A 4 -9.36 5.75 -25.45
C GLY A 4 -9.92 4.67 -24.50
N PRO A 5 -10.94 3.89 -24.92
CA PRO A 5 -11.36 2.74 -24.13
C PRO A 5 -10.30 1.64 -24.24
N THR A 6 -9.63 1.32 -23.13
CA THR A 6 -8.89 0.07 -23.02
C THR A 6 -9.90 -1.07 -23.06
N SER A 7 -9.83 -1.97 -24.04
CA SER A 7 -10.79 -3.07 -24.13
C SER A 7 -10.57 -4.08 -22.99
N PRO A 8 -11.60 -4.82 -22.53
CA PRO A 8 -11.39 -5.93 -21.59
C PRO A 8 -10.35 -6.95 -22.08
N GLY A 9 -10.21 -7.12 -23.40
CA GLY A 9 -9.19 -7.97 -24.02
C GLY A 9 -7.76 -7.44 -23.83
N GLU A 10 -7.57 -6.13 -23.94
CA GLU A 10 -6.28 -5.48 -23.70
C GLU A 10 -5.85 -5.61 -22.24
N LEU A 11 -6.76 -5.38 -21.28
CA LEU A 11 -6.44 -5.59 -19.86
C LEU A 11 -6.06 -7.04 -19.55
N ARG A 12 -6.74 -8.04 -20.14
CA ARG A 12 -6.38 -9.46 -19.93
C ARG A 12 -4.98 -9.80 -20.43
N SER A 13 -4.48 -9.08 -21.43
CA SER A 13 -3.13 -9.30 -21.96
C SER A 13 -2.01 -8.78 -21.06
N VAL A 14 -2.30 -7.79 -20.21
CA VAL A 14 -1.31 -7.17 -19.31
C VAL A 14 -1.50 -7.54 -17.84
N LEU A 15 -2.73 -7.83 -17.40
CA LEU A 15 -3.07 -8.30 -16.06
C LEU A 15 -3.03 -9.84 -16.01
N THR A 16 -1.82 -10.39 -16.07
CA THR A 16 -1.60 -11.85 -16.18
C THR A 16 -1.19 -12.47 -14.85
N GLN A 17 -1.46 -13.77 -14.70
CA GLN A 17 -1.01 -14.50 -13.52
C GLN A 17 0.52 -14.55 -13.40
N THR A 18 1.22 -14.56 -14.54
CA THR A 18 2.68 -14.49 -14.59
C THR A 18 3.19 -13.18 -14.02
N LEU A 19 2.56 -12.05 -14.38
CA LEU A 19 2.91 -10.74 -13.83
C LEU A 19 2.71 -10.70 -12.31
N PHE A 20 1.55 -11.14 -11.83
CA PHE A 20 1.25 -11.10 -10.39
C PHE A 20 2.21 -11.98 -9.59
N THR A 21 2.54 -13.17 -10.09
CA THR A 21 3.55 -14.06 -9.50
C THR A 21 4.93 -13.41 -9.48
N LEU A 22 5.35 -12.76 -10.57
CA LEU A 22 6.63 -12.03 -10.64
C LEU A 22 6.72 -10.93 -9.56
N ILE A 23 5.67 -10.13 -9.41
CA ILE A 23 5.61 -9.06 -8.41
C ILE A 23 5.74 -9.63 -6.99
N VAL A 24 5.02 -10.72 -6.69
CA VAL A 24 5.09 -11.35 -5.36
C VAL A 24 6.48 -11.92 -5.10
N HIS A 25 7.09 -12.64 -6.04
CA HIS A 25 8.42 -13.21 -5.85
C HIS A 25 9.49 -12.13 -5.65
N ALA A 26 9.38 -11.01 -6.35
CA ALA A 26 10.31 -9.90 -6.18
C ALA A 26 10.15 -9.22 -4.81
N ARG A 27 8.91 -9.09 -4.30
CA ARG A 27 8.68 -8.42 -3.02
C ARG A 27 8.85 -9.35 -1.81
N LEU A 28 8.63 -10.64 -1.99
CA LEU A 28 8.74 -11.68 -0.98
C LEU A 28 9.60 -12.84 -1.52
N PRO A 29 10.92 -12.65 -1.64
CA PRO A 29 11.85 -13.66 -2.13
C PRO A 29 12.16 -14.73 -1.06
N TYR A 30 11.11 -15.20 -0.38
CA TYR A 30 11.17 -16.19 0.69
C TYR A 30 10.33 -17.40 0.31
N TYR A 31 10.76 -18.59 0.71
CA TYR A 31 9.88 -19.76 0.62
C TYR A 31 8.77 -19.66 1.67
N LYS A 32 7.59 -20.18 1.35
CA LYS A 32 6.39 -20.06 2.19
C LYS A 32 6.59 -20.66 3.58
N GLN A 33 7.44 -21.68 3.72
CA GLN A 33 7.67 -22.41 4.97
C GLN A 33 8.84 -21.87 5.79
N ASP A 34 9.67 -21.01 5.20
CA ASP A 34 10.91 -20.57 5.83
C ASP A 34 10.63 -19.54 6.93
N THR A 35 11.56 -19.47 7.89
CA THR A 35 11.65 -18.34 8.80
C THR A 35 12.13 -17.10 8.06
N VAL A 36 11.55 -15.95 8.36
CA VAL A 36 11.94 -14.68 7.75
C VAL A 36 12.84 -13.89 8.70
N ASP A 37 13.95 -13.38 8.19
CA ASP A 37 14.72 -12.34 8.88
C ASP A 37 13.94 -11.03 8.80
N PHE A 38 13.28 -10.66 9.90
CA PHE A 38 12.46 -9.45 9.96
C PHE A 38 13.27 -8.15 10.00
N ALA A 39 14.57 -8.18 10.35
CA ALA A 39 15.43 -7.00 10.23
C ALA A 39 15.68 -6.70 8.75
N THR A 40 16.00 -7.73 7.96
CA THR A 40 16.17 -7.64 6.51
C THR A 40 14.85 -7.31 5.82
N PHE A 41 13.76 -8.00 6.16
CA PHE A 41 12.44 -7.69 5.60
C PHE A 41 12.07 -6.22 5.86
N GLY A 42 12.22 -5.75 7.10
CA GLY A 42 11.94 -4.35 7.44
C GLY A 42 12.79 -3.35 6.67
N ARG A 43 14.10 -3.61 6.57
CA ARG A 43 15.02 -2.77 5.79
C ARG A 43 14.62 -2.72 4.32
N ASN A 44 14.35 -3.87 3.72
CA ASN A 44 14.01 -3.98 2.29
C ASN A 44 12.72 -3.24 1.94
N ILE A 45 11.78 -3.11 2.88
CA ILE A 45 10.47 -2.51 2.60
C ILE A 45 10.28 -1.07 3.09
N PHE A 46 11.15 -0.58 3.96
CA PHE A 46 11.04 0.79 4.51
C PHE A 46 12.28 1.65 4.24
N LEU A 47 13.44 1.07 3.94
CA LEU A 47 14.71 1.79 3.85
C LEU A 47 15.39 1.65 2.49
N GLU A 48 15.39 0.45 1.92
CA GLU A 48 16.11 0.17 0.66
C GLU A 48 15.17 0.09 -0.55
N ASP A 49 13.93 -0.37 -0.34
CA ASP A 49 12.87 -0.46 -1.34
C ASP A 49 13.32 -0.97 -2.71
N HIS A 50 14.08 -2.07 -2.68
CA HIS A 50 14.57 -2.77 -3.86
C HIS A 50 13.41 -3.39 -4.66
N PHE A 51 12.79 -2.59 -5.52
CA PHE A 51 11.98 -3.07 -6.62
C PHE A 51 12.88 -3.21 -7.84
N GLY A 52 13.35 -4.42 -8.12
CA GLY A 52 14.36 -4.66 -9.15
C GLY A 52 13.92 -4.13 -10.53
N PRO A 53 14.85 -3.61 -11.37
CA PRO A 53 14.55 -3.11 -12.72
C PRO A 53 13.73 -4.09 -13.57
N ILE A 54 13.98 -5.39 -13.40
CA ILE A 54 13.27 -6.47 -14.10
C ILE A 54 11.75 -6.41 -13.85
N VAL A 55 11.31 -6.05 -12.64
CA VAL A 55 9.87 -5.98 -12.33
C VAL A 55 9.26 -4.70 -12.91
N ALA A 56 10.00 -3.59 -12.89
CA ALA A 56 9.54 -2.30 -13.42
C ALA A 56 9.08 -2.41 -14.89
N ASP A 57 9.90 -3.03 -15.74
CA ASP A 57 9.62 -3.20 -17.18
C ASP A 57 8.32 -3.99 -17.43
N HIS A 58 7.95 -4.90 -16.53
CA HIS A 58 6.76 -5.73 -16.67
C HIS A 58 5.49 -5.08 -16.09
N VAL A 59 5.62 -4.21 -15.08
CA VAL A 59 4.46 -3.55 -14.45
C VAL A 59 4.01 -2.29 -15.18
N TRP A 60 4.93 -1.54 -15.81
CA TRP A 60 4.62 -0.30 -16.52
C TRP A 60 3.51 -0.46 -17.58
N PRO A 61 3.55 -1.49 -18.47
CA PRO A 61 2.47 -1.69 -19.43
C PRO A 61 1.09 -1.85 -18.77
N ALA A 62 1.01 -2.57 -17.64
CA ALA A 62 -0.24 -2.75 -16.91
C ALA A 62 -0.72 -1.45 -16.25
N LEU A 63 0.19 -0.70 -15.62
CA LEU A 63 -0.13 0.59 -14.99
C LEU A 63 -0.60 1.62 -16.03
N ILE A 64 0.05 1.70 -17.19
CA ILE A 64 -0.36 2.60 -18.29
C ILE A 64 -1.71 2.16 -18.89
N ALA A 65 -1.95 0.86 -19.04
CA ALA A 65 -3.23 0.37 -19.54
C ALA A 65 -4.39 0.70 -18.58
N LEU A 66 -4.16 0.57 -17.27
CA LEU A 66 -5.13 0.93 -16.23
C LEU A 66 -5.37 2.45 -16.20
N SER A 67 -4.33 3.29 -16.25
CA SER A 67 -4.45 4.75 -16.13
C SER A 67 -5.28 5.41 -17.24
N LYS A 68 -5.47 4.73 -18.38
CA LYS A 68 -6.36 5.16 -19.48
C LYS A 68 -7.84 5.02 -19.16
N ILE A 69 -8.19 4.21 -18.14
CA ILE A 69 -9.57 3.93 -17.76
C ILE A 69 -10.00 4.93 -16.67
N GLY A 70 -11.14 5.58 -16.85
CA GLY A 70 -11.68 6.44 -15.80
C GLY A 70 -12.07 5.66 -14.54
N LEU A 71 -11.92 6.26 -13.36
CA LEU A 71 -12.34 5.62 -12.09
C LEU A 71 -13.79 5.13 -12.13
N ASP A 72 -14.71 5.88 -12.76
CA ASP A 72 -16.13 5.50 -12.87
C ASP A 72 -16.38 4.34 -13.86
N HIS A 73 -15.40 4.04 -14.70
CA HIS A 73 -15.46 2.99 -15.72
C HIS A 73 -14.51 1.82 -15.41
N MET A 74 -13.83 1.84 -14.25
CA MET A 74 -12.91 0.78 -13.85
C MET A 74 -13.68 -0.54 -13.69
N PRO A 75 -13.33 -1.60 -14.45
CA PRO A 75 -14.00 -2.89 -14.29
C PRO A 75 -13.70 -3.50 -12.92
N ASP A 76 -14.50 -4.50 -12.55
CA ASP A 76 -14.16 -5.35 -11.42
C ASP A 76 -12.86 -6.12 -11.73
N LEU A 77 -11.78 -5.73 -11.04
CA LEU A 77 -10.46 -6.31 -11.25
C LEU A 77 -10.36 -7.74 -10.70
N SER A 78 -11.32 -8.21 -9.90
CA SER A 78 -11.37 -9.61 -9.47
C SER A 78 -11.60 -10.58 -10.65
N LEU A 79 -12.12 -10.09 -11.78
CA LEU A 79 -12.34 -10.87 -13.02
C LEU A 79 -11.04 -11.25 -13.75
N TYR A 80 -9.89 -10.74 -13.30
CA TYR A 80 -8.55 -11.07 -13.80
C TYR A 80 -7.79 -12.01 -12.87
N LEU A 81 -8.42 -12.45 -11.78
CA LEU A 81 -7.88 -13.43 -10.85
C LEU A 81 -8.45 -14.83 -11.17
N PRO A 82 -7.77 -15.90 -10.76
CA PRO A 82 -8.37 -17.23 -10.77
C PRO A 82 -9.55 -17.31 -9.80
N ALA A 83 -10.32 -18.40 -9.85
CA ALA A 83 -11.44 -18.59 -8.92
C ALA A 83 -10.94 -18.64 -7.46
N PRO A 84 -11.74 -18.21 -6.47
CA PRO A 84 -11.36 -18.30 -5.05
C PRO A 84 -11.06 -19.72 -4.54
N THR A 85 -11.47 -20.76 -5.27
CA THR A 85 -11.14 -22.16 -4.98
C THR A 85 -9.75 -22.57 -5.48
N ASP A 86 -9.13 -21.78 -6.35
CA ASP A 86 -7.81 -22.05 -6.89
C ASP A 86 -6.71 -21.90 -5.81
N PRO A 87 -5.78 -22.86 -5.67
CA PRO A 87 -4.69 -22.76 -4.69
C PRO A 87 -3.78 -21.54 -4.89
N SER A 88 -3.65 -21.02 -6.12
CA SER A 88 -2.86 -19.83 -6.44
C SER A 88 -3.55 -18.52 -6.05
N TYR A 89 -4.87 -18.54 -5.82
CA TYR A 89 -5.69 -17.34 -5.60
C TYR A 89 -5.10 -16.33 -4.60
N PRO A 90 -4.65 -16.71 -3.38
CA PRO A 90 -4.09 -15.75 -2.43
C PRO A 90 -2.84 -15.04 -2.95
N THR A 91 -1.96 -15.77 -3.64
CA THR A 91 -0.75 -15.20 -4.27
C THR A 91 -1.13 -14.28 -5.43
N GLN A 92 -2.12 -14.64 -6.25
CA GLN A 92 -2.59 -13.81 -7.36
C GLN A 92 -3.24 -12.51 -6.85
N CYS A 93 -4.07 -12.59 -5.81
CA CYS A 93 -4.62 -11.42 -5.12
C CYS A 93 -3.51 -10.51 -4.61
N LEU A 94 -2.50 -11.06 -3.94
CA LEU A 94 -1.38 -10.27 -3.42
C LEU A 94 -0.61 -9.56 -4.54
N GLY A 95 -0.34 -10.25 -5.66
CA GLY A 95 0.36 -9.65 -6.80
C GLY A 95 -0.42 -8.50 -7.43
N LEU A 96 -1.73 -8.64 -7.59
CA LEU A 96 -2.59 -7.55 -8.06
C LEU A 96 -2.67 -6.40 -7.03
N GLN A 97 -2.74 -6.71 -5.73
CA GLN A 97 -2.73 -5.70 -4.67
C GLN A 97 -1.42 -4.89 -4.68
N LEU A 98 -0.28 -5.57 -4.84
CA LEU A 98 1.04 -4.94 -4.94
C LEU A 98 1.17 -4.11 -6.22
N LEU A 99 0.62 -4.58 -7.35
CA LEU A 99 0.57 -3.80 -8.60
C LEU A 99 -0.16 -2.47 -8.40
N LEU A 100 -1.29 -2.47 -7.67
CA LEU A 100 -2.14 -1.29 -7.51
C LEU A 100 -1.71 -0.37 -6.38
N ASP A 101 -1.20 -0.90 -5.27
CA ASP A 101 -0.85 -0.08 -4.10
C ASP A 101 0.64 0.22 -4.05
N HIS A 102 1.47 -0.81 -4.19
CA HIS A 102 2.88 -0.69 -3.85
C HIS A 102 3.75 -0.23 -5.03
N CYS A 103 3.54 -0.81 -6.23
CA CYS A 103 4.31 -0.45 -7.42
C CYS A 103 4.22 1.06 -7.76
N PRO A 104 3.05 1.72 -7.69
CA PRO A 104 2.96 3.17 -7.91
C PRO A 104 3.78 3.99 -6.91
N ARG A 105 3.80 3.60 -5.63
CA ARG A 105 4.59 4.27 -4.58
C ARG A 105 6.09 4.15 -4.84
N LEU A 106 6.52 3.02 -5.39
CA LEU A 106 7.92 2.77 -5.71
C LEU A 106 8.36 3.41 -7.03
N LEU A 107 7.50 3.44 -8.04
CA LEU A 107 7.92 3.79 -9.40
C LEU A 107 7.63 5.24 -9.76
N PHE A 108 6.56 5.83 -9.21
CA PHE A 108 6.12 7.13 -9.68
C PHE A 108 6.91 8.25 -9.02
N ARG A 109 7.37 9.19 -9.84
CA ARG A 109 8.16 10.35 -9.42
C ARG A 109 7.53 11.63 -9.96
N GLY A 110 7.84 12.74 -9.31
CA GLY A 110 7.34 14.05 -9.70
C GLY A 110 5.82 14.08 -9.81
N VAL A 111 5.29 14.60 -10.93
CA VAL A 111 3.83 14.70 -11.14
C VAL A 111 3.14 13.35 -11.26
N ASP A 112 3.87 12.29 -11.61
CA ASP A 112 3.28 10.95 -11.72
C ASP A 112 2.83 10.43 -10.35
N GLN A 113 3.37 10.93 -9.24
CA GLN A 113 2.93 10.55 -7.90
C GLN A 113 1.45 10.86 -7.65
N ARG A 114 0.86 11.82 -8.38
CA ARG A 114 -0.58 12.07 -8.34
C ARG A 114 -1.38 10.83 -8.76
N TRP A 115 -0.88 10.01 -9.68
CA TRP A 115 -1.50 8.74 -10.04
C TRP A 115 -1.50 7.75 -8.87
N THR A 116 -0.45 7.73 -8.05
CA THR A 116 -0.41 6.89 -6.84
C THR A 116 -1.54 7.26 -5.87
N TYR A 117 -1.62 8.52 -5.50
CA TYR A 117 -2.44 8.96 -4.37
C TYR A 117 -3.89 9.29 -4.76
N ALA A 118 -4.13 9.82 -5.95
CA ALA A 118 -5.47 10.23 -6.39
C ALA A 118 -6.16 9.22 -7.35
N TYR A 119 -5.45 8.19 -7.83
CA TYR A 119 -6.02 7.21 -8.76
C TYR A 119 -5.84 5.77 -8.28
N PHE A 120 -4.61 5.26 -8.26
CA PHE A 120 -4.34 3.85 -7.96
C PHE A 120 -4.68 3.47 -6.52
N SER A 121 -4.50 4.37 -5.56
CA SER A 121 -4.96 4.16 -4.18
C SER A 121 -6.47 3.91 -4.12
N THR A 122 -7.29 4.63 -4.91
CA THR A 122 -8.74 4.39 -4.97
C THR A 122 -9.08 3.04 -5.61
N VAL A 123 -8.40 2.66 -6.70
CA VAL A 123 -8.60 1.36 -7.36
C VAL A 123 -8.22 0.21 -6.41
N SER A 124 -7.08 0.34 -5.73
CA SER A 124 -6.58 -0.57 -4.70
C SER A 124 -7.61 -0.77 -3.57
N GLN A 125 -8.16 0.32 -3.02
CA GLN A 125 -9.16 0.27 -1.96
C GLN A 125 -10.46 -0.43 -2.40
N ARG A 126 -10.92 -0.18 -3.63
CA ARG A 126 -12.12 -0.86 -4.17
C ARG A 126 -11.90 -2.37 -4.29
N LEU A 127 -10.73 -2.78 -4.77
CA LEU A 127 -10.38 -4.20 -4.85
C LEU A 127 -10.31 -4.85 -3.46
N ALA A 128 -9.67 -4.18 -2.49
CA ALA A 128 -9.58 -4.68 -1.12
C ALA A 128 -10.98 -4.82 -0.48
N ALA A 129 -11.92 -3.91 -0.77
CA ALA A 129 -13.30 -4.01 -0.32
C ALA A 129 -14.06 -5.21 -0.92
N VAL A 130 -13.81 -5.55 -2.20
CA VAL A 130 -14.37 -6.78 -2.82
C VAL A 130 -13.93 -8.01 -2.03
N TRP A 131 -12.66 -8.08 -1.62
CA TRP A 131 -12.16 -9.21 -0.84
C TRP A 131 -12.73 -9.25 0.57
N LEU A 132 -12.87 -8.11 1.25
CA LEU A 132 -13.50 -8.05 2.57
C LEU A 132 -14.96 -8.54 2.56
N ALA A 133 -15.66 -8.39 1.45
CA ALA A 133 -17.03 -8.87 1.29
C ALA A 133 -17.12 -10.39 1.09
N LEU A 134 -16.00 -11.08 0.86
CA LEU A 134 -15.97 -12.53 0.75
C LEU A 134 -16.18 -13.19 2.13
N PRO A 135 -16.75 -14.41 2.18
CA PRO A 135 -16.71 -15.23 3.38
C PRO A 135 -15.27 -15.44 3.86
N ASP A 136 -15.05 -15.54 5.18
CA ASP A 136 -13.71 -15.66 5.78
C ASP A 136 -12.83 -16.75 5.16
N ALA A 137 -13.42 -17.89 4.78
CA ALA A 137 -12.71 -19.00 4.15
C ALA A 137 -12.22 -18.70 2.71
N ALA A 138 -12.82 -17.71 2.04
CA ALA A 138 -12.48 -17.28 0.68
C ALA A 138 -11.61 -16.01 0.66
N ARG A 139 -11.47 -15.32 1.79
CA ARG A 139 -10.64 -14.13 1.91
C ARG A 139 -9.16 -14.44 1.68
N PRO A 140 -8.45 -13.68 0.83
CA PRO A 140 -7.07 -13.97 0.47
C PRO A 140 -6.06 -13.57 1.56
N ASP A 141 -6.45 -12.80 2.56
CA ASP A 141 -5.57 -12.24 3.59
C ASP A 141 -5.52 -13.06 4.89
N THR A 142 -6.43 -14.02 5.08
CA THR A 142 -6.61 -14.70 6.37
C THR A 142 -5.51 -15.72 6.66
N TRP A 143 -5.18 -15.90 7.94
CA TRP A 143 -4.19 -16.90 8.35
C TRP A 143 -4.57 -18.31 7.89
N ALA A 144 -5.83 -18.70 8.07
CA ALA A 144 -6.33 -20.01 7.67
C ALA A 144 -6.10 -20.28 6.17
N ARG A 145 -6.28 -19.27 5.32
CA ARG A 145 -6.08 -19.39 3.88
C ARG A 145 -4.61 -19.65 3.52
N TRP A 146 -3.69 -18.90 4.12
CA TRP A 146 -2.26 -19.05 3.87
C TRP A 146 -1.69 -20.32 4.50
N GLN A 147 -2.19 -20.71 5.67
CA GLN A 147 -1.84 -21.98 6.30
C GLN A 147 -2.26 -23.18 5.44
N ALA A 148 -3.47 -23.16 4.88
CA ALA A 148 -3.93 -24.19 3.94
C ALA A 148 -3.10 -24.24 2.64
N ALA A 149 -2.52 -23.10 2.23
CA ALA A 149 -1.57 -23.01 1.13
C ALA A 149 -0.12 -23.36 1.51
N GLY A 150 0.09 -23.91 2.71
CA GLY A 150 1.38 -24.39 3.21
C GLY A 150 2.32 -23.30 3.71
N ALA A 151 1.84 -22.08 3.99
CA ALA A 151 2.68 -21.02 4.53
C ALA A 151 2.88 -21.13 6.05
N GLY A 152 4.09 -20.81 6.50
CA GLY A 152 4.41 -20.55 7.89
C GLY A 152 3.93 -19.16 8.33
N LEU A 153 3.91 -18.96 9.66
CA LEU A 153 3.44 -17.71 10.25
C LEU A 153 4.27 -16.50 9.77
N ASP A 154 5.60 -16.65 9.65
CA ASP A 154 6.49 -15.55 9.26
C ASP A 154 6.17 -15.03 7.85
N TYR A 155 6.06 -15.96 6.90
CA TYR A 155 5.64 -15.62 5.54
C TYR A 155 4.26 -14.96 5.53
N TRP A 156 3.31 -15.48 6.32
CA TRP A 156 1.98 -14.86 6.42
C TRP A 156 2.05 -13.44 7.00
N LEU A 157 2.89 -13.16 7.99
CA LEU A 157 3.04 -11.81 8.53
C LEU A 157 3.57 -10.82 7.47
N CYS A 158 4.47 -11.28 6.58
CA CYS A 158 4.94 -10.48 5.46
C CYS A 158 3.85 -10.19 4.42
N VAL A 159 3.01 -11.18 4.04
CA VAL A 159 1.89 -10.93 3.11
C VAL A 159 0.80 -10.08 3.77
N ARG A 160 0.55 -10.31 5.07
CA ARG A 160 -0.49 -9.64 5.85
C ARG A 160 -0.26 -8.14 5.87
N PHE A 161 0.98 -7.69 5.95
CA PHE A 161 1.30 -6.26 5.84
C PHE A 161 0.68 -5.63 4.57
N TRP A 162 0.95 -6.22 3.41
CA TRP A 162 0.53 -5.68 2.10
C TRP A 162 -0.98 -5.71 1.85
N PHE A 163 -1.71 -6.67 2.42
CA PHE A 163 -3.17 -6.68 2.33
C PHE A 163 -3.82 -5.62 3.23
N GLY A 164 -3.12 -5.15 4.27
CA GLY A 164 -3.63 -4.12 5.17
C GLY A 164 -3.33 -2.68 4.72
N THR A 165 -2.26 -2.46 3.95
CA THR A 165 -1.86 -1.10 3.52
C THR A 165 -2.92 -0.31 2.76
N PRO A 166 -3.79 -0.88 1.89
CA PRO A 166 -4.81 -0.11 1.19
C PRO A 166 -5.78 0.62 2.13
N PHE A 167 -6.11 -0.02 3.26
CA PHE A 167 -7.00 0.56 4.27
C PHE A 167 -6.31 1.66 5.07
N VAL A 168 -5.04 1.45 5.41
CA VAL A 168 -4.21 2.47 6.07
C VAL A 168 -4.00 3.68 5.18
N HIS A 169 -3.72 3.48 3.89
CA HIS A 169 -3.51 4.56 2.93
C HIS A 169 -4.78 5.34 2.55
N SER A 170 -5.94 4.92 3.05
CA SER A 170 -7.23 5.51 2.70
C SER A 170 -7.57 6.72 3.55
N GLU A 171 -7.99 7.82 2.92
CA GLU A 171 -8.54 8.98 3.63
C GLU A 171 -9.99 8.79 4.10
N LEU A 172 -10.60 7.63 3.82
CA LEU A 172 -11.93 7.26 4.36
C LEU A 172 -11.83 6.73 5.79
N LEU A 173 -12.61 7.33 6.69
CA LEU A 173 -12.68 6.93 8.10
C LEU A 173 -13.04 5.45 8.28
N ALA A 174 -14.01 4.94 7.50
CA ALA A 174 -14.43 3.54 7.59
C ALA A 174 -13.27 2.56 7.31
N ASN A 175 -12.36 2.93 6.39
CA ASN A 175 -11.18 2.12 6.11
C ASN A 175 -10.15 2.17 7.24
N GLN A 176 -10.07 3.28 7.98
CA GLN A 176 -9.21 3.34 9.17
C GLN A 176 -9.71 2.40 10.29
N GLU A 177 -11.03 2.27 10.47
CA GLU A 177 -11.59 1.28 11.41
C GLU A 177 -11.30 -0.16 10.98
N ILE A 178 -11.39 -0.44 9.68
CA ILE A 178 -10.99 -1.73 9.11
C ILE A 178 -9.50 -1.99 9.38
N ALA A 179 -8.63 -1.00 9.16
CA ALA A 179 -7.20 -1.12 9.42
C ALA A 179 -6.91 -1.45 10.90
N LEU A 180 -7.60 -0.81 11.84
CA LEU A 180 -7.45 -1.11 13.27
C LEU A 180 -7.89 -2.53 13.63
N ALA A 181 -8.99 -3.02 13.06
CA ALA A 181 -9.45 -4.39 13.28
C ALA A 181 -8.45 -5.39 12.65
N TYR A 182 -7.93 -5.06 11.47
CA TYR A 182 -6.98 -5.86 10.73
C TYR A 182 -5.65 -6.04 11.48
N THR A 183 -5.13 -4.97 12.08
CA THR A 183 -3.92 -5.01 12.89
C THR A 183 -4.17 -5.72 14.22
N ASP A 184 -5.34 -5.56 14.85
CA ASP A 184 -5.71 -6.30 16.07
C ASP A 184 -5.82 -7.82 15.84
N GLU A 185 -6.40 -8.25 14.72
CA GLU A 185 -6.42 -9.66 14.32
C GLU A 185 -5.00 -10.21 14.12
N THR A 186 -4.15 -9.44 13.43
CA THR A 186 -2.75 -9.79 13.18
C THR A 186 -1.98 -9.95 14.48
N ARG A 187 -2.17 -9.01 15.42
CA ARG A 187 -1.59 -9.11 16.76
C ARG A 187 -2.02 -10.36 17.46
N SER A 188 -3.33 -10.59 17.53
CA SER A 188 -3.92 -11.74 18.22
C SER A 188 -3.39 -13.07 17.68
N ALA A 189 -3.12 -13.18 16.38
CA ALA A 189 -2.50 -14.37 15.80
C ALA A 189 -1.07 -14.61 16.33
N VAL A 190 -0.25 -13.55 16.43
CA VAL A 190 1.11 -13.63 16.97
C VAL A 190 1.11 -13.88 18.47
N GLU A 191 0.19 -13.27 19.22
CA GLU A 191 0.05 -13.50 20.67
C GLU A 191 -0.30 -14.96 20.96
N ARG A 192 -1.25 -15.54 20.21
CA ARG A 192 -1.60 -16.96 20.33
C ARG A 192 -0.45 -17.90 19.99
N ALA A 193 0.33 -17.57 18.95
CA ALA A 193 1.43 -18.41 18.51
C ALA A 193 2.66 -18.32 19.44
N SER A 194 2.92 -17.16 20.03
CA SER A 194 4.12 -16.90 20.86
C SER A 194 3.89 -17.00 22.36
N GLY A 195 2.64 -16.88 22.82
CA GLY A 195 2.30 -16.71 24.23
C GLY A 195 2.69 -15.34 24.81
N LYS A 196 3.17 -14.40 23.99
CA LYS A 196 3.58 -13.04 24.41
C LYS A 196 2.52 -12.03 24.00
N MET A 197 2.21 -11.10 24.90
CA MET A 197 1.29 -10.00 24.61
C MET A 197 2.01 -8.83 23.91
N ASP A 198 1.29 -8.13 23.02
CA ASP A 198 1.78 -6.89 22.41
C ASP A 198 1.91 -5.77 23.46
N PRO A 199 3.11 -5.22 23.72
CA PRO A 199 3.29 -4.12 24.66
C PRO A 199 2.57 -2.83 24.25
N TYR A 200 2.26 -2.64 22.95
CA TYR A 200 1.52 -1.47 22.48
C TYR A 200 0.03 -1.51 22.84
N ARG A 201 -0.55 -2.66 23.21
CA ARG A 201 -1.94 -2.74 23.71
C ARG A 201 -2.15 -1.83 24.93
N ALA A 202 -1.21 -1.84 25.87
CA ALA A 202 -1.29 -1.03 27.10
C ALA A 202 -1.22 0.48 26.83
N ARG A 203 -0.77 0.90 25.63
CA ARG A 203 -0.65 2.30 25.21
C ARG A 203 -1.54 2.64 24.02
N ARG A 204 -2.53 1.79 23.71
CA ARG A 204 -3.37 1.94 22.52
C ARG A 204 -4.08 3.30 22.48
N ASP A 205 -4.60 3.77 23.60
CA ASP A 205 -5.26 5.08 23.66
C ASP A 205 -4.29 6.24 23.37
N GLN A 206 -3.04 6.13 23.81
CA GLN A 206 -2.01 7.14 23.54
C GLN A 206 -1.62 7.14 22.06
N ILE A 207 -1.43 5.95 21.48
CA ILE A 207 -1.16 5.73 20.05
C ILE A 207 -2.28 6.33 19.19
N LEU A 208 -3.55 6.08 19.57
CA LEU A 208 -4.72 6.59 18.84
C LEU A 208 -5.07 8.05 19.15
N ALA A 209 -4.30 8.71 20.02
CA ALA A 209 -4.40 10.16 20.26
C ALA A 209 -3.21 10.94 19.69
N ASP A 210 -2.16 10.26 19.22
CA ASP A 210 -0.90 10.90 18.80
C ASP A 210 -0.95 11.35 17.34
N LEU A 211 -1.29 12.63 17.13
CA LEU A 211 -1.40 13.25 15.82
C LEU A 211 -0.06 13.35 15.06
N HIS A 212 1.07 13.31 15.76
CA HIS A 212 2.43 13.41 15.19
C HIS A 212 3.14 12.05 15.17
N GLY A 213 2.47 11.00 15.65
CA GLY A 213 3.04 9.68 15.82
C GLY A 213 3.55 9.11 14.51
N PHE A 214 2.72 9.17 13.45
CA PHE A 214 3.07 8.53 12.19
C PHE A 214 4.35 9.08 11.55
N PRO A 215 4.49 10.39 11.25
CA PRO A 215 5.73 10.92 10.69
C PRO A 215 6.96 10.58 11.55
N ARG A 216 6.83 10.69 12.87
CA ARG A 216 7.92 10.45 13.82
C ARG A 216 8.40 8.99 13.81
N GLU A 217 7.48 8.03 13.90
CA GLU A 217 7.85 6.60 13.93
C GLU A 217 8.24 6.09 12.53
N TYR A 218 7.67 6.65 11.47
CA TYR A 218 8.10 6.35 10.10
C TYR A 218 9.54 6.78 9.85
N VAL A 219 9.91 8.02 10.23
CA VAL A 219 11.29 8.53 10.12
C VAL A 219 12.27 7.74 10.99
N ARG A 220 11.86 7.31 12.19
CA ARG A 220 12.67 6.41 13.03
C ARG A 220 12.96 5.08 12.34
N GLY A 221 12.03 4.62 11.51
CA GLY A 221 12.18 3.40 10.73
C GLY A 221 11.89 2.13 11.52
N PRO A 222 11.98 0.97 10.84
CA PRO A 222 11.67 -0.32 11.43
C PRO A 222 12.66 -0.75 12.50
N PRO A 223 12.30 -1.75 13.35
CA PRO A 223 13.28 -2.45 14.17
C PRO A 223 14.47 -2.94 13.33
N GLN A 224 15.67 -2.63 13.79
CA GLN A 224 16.94 -3.04 13.18
C GLN A 224 17.86 -3.66 14.24
N GLY A 225 18.94 -4.29 13.77
CA GLY A 225 19.97 -4.93 14.60
C GLY A 225 19.87 -6.46 14.62
N GLU A 226 20.76 -7.09 15.38
CA GLU A 226 20.76 -8.53 15.58
C GLU A 226 19.49 -8.95 16.34
N HIS A 227 18.84 -10.04 15.89
CA HIS A 227 17.67 -10.64 16.54
C HIS A 227 16.37 -9.81 16.55
N VAL A 228 16.00 -9.19 15.44
CA VAL A 228 14.61 -8.71 15.28
C VAL A 228 13.67 -9.92 15.21
N THR A 229 12.92 -10.15 16.30
CA THR A 229 11.95 -11.25 16.35
C THR A 229 10.69 -10.92 15.58
N ARG A 230 9.93 -11.95 15.17
CA ARG A 230 8.61 -11.78 14.54
C ARG A 230 7.67 -10.92 15.37
N GLU A 231 7.69 -11.08 16.69
CA GLU A 231 6.82 -10.32 17.59
C GLU A 231 7.22 -8.85 17.58
N ARG A 232 8.51 -8.53 17.77
CA ARG A 232 9.01 -7.15 17.75
C ARG A 232 8.65 -6.44 16.44
N TRP A 233 8.80 -7.13 15.31
CA TRP A 233 8.39 -6.63 14.01
C TRP A 233 6.87 -6.40 13.93
N THR A 234 6.07 -7.41 14.26
CA THR A 234 4.60 -7.33 14.17
C THR A 234 4.03 -6.25 15.06
N TRP A 235 4.51 -6.12 16.30
CA TRP A 235 4.09 -5.07 17.23
C TRP A 235 4.37 -3.68 16.66
N TRP A 236 5.59 -3.47 16.15
CA TRP A 236 5.97 -2.18 15.58
C TRP A 236 5.16 -1.84 14.33
N VAL A 237 5.05 -2.76 13.36
CA VAL A 237 4.34 -2.46 12.10
C VAL A 237 2.85 -2.26 12.34
N SER A 238 2.25 -3.03 13.26
CA SER A 238 0.85 -2.86 13.63
C SER A 238 0.62 -1.53 14.34
N MET A 239 1.55 -1.10 15.19
CA MET A 239 1.51 0.23 15.82
C MET A 239 1.65 1.34 14.78
N LEU A 240 2.61 1.21 13.84
CA LEU A 240 2.80 2.15 12.74
C LEU A 240 1.54 2.29 11.88
N MET A 241 0.84 1.19 11.61
CA MET A 241 -0.43 1.22 10.88
C MET A 241 -1.54 1.91 11.70
N ASP A 242 -1.64 1.65 13.00
CA ASP A 242 -2.68 2.25 13.85
C ASP A 242 -2.52 3.78 14.01
N ILE A 243 -1.28 4.29 14.12
CA ILE A 243 -1.00 5.74 14.29
C ILE A 243 -1.29 6.59 13.04
N HIS A 244 -1.79 6.00 11.96
CA HIS A 244 -2.33 6.75 10.83
C HIS A 244 -3.71 7.35 11.13
N LYS A 245 -4.53 6.66 11.93
CA LYS A 245 -5.91 7.04 12.20
C LYS A 245 -6.07 8.43 12.83
N PRO A 246 -5.24 8.87 13.80
CA PRO A 246 -5.39 10.20 14.41
C PRO A 246 -5.39 11.33 13.38
N ILE A 247 -4.58 11.23 12.33
CA ILE A 247 -4.50 12.22 11.25
C ILE A 247 -5.84 12.28 10.49
N ILE A 248 -6.41 11.11 10.17
CA ILE A 248 -7.70 11.01 9.47
C ILE A 248 -8.88 11.42 10.37
N ASP A 249 -8.82 11.13 11.67
CA ASP A 249 -9.83 11.59 12.63
C ASP A 249 -9.87 13.12 12.69
N ARG A 250 -8.70 13.76 12.69
CA ARG A 250 -8.57 15.22 12.78
C ARG A 250 -8.91 15.93 11.47
N PHE A 251 -8.26 15.55 10.39
CA PHE A 251 -8.29 16.31 9.13
C PHE A 251 -9.21 15.70 8.07
N ARG A 252 -9.69 14.47 8.27
CA ARG A 252 -10.45 13.69 7.27
C ARG A 252 -9.67 13.38 5.98
N ARG A 253 -8.37 13.61 6.00
CA ARG A 253 -7.42 13.40 4.89
C ARG A 253 -5.99 13.45 5.44
N TYR A 254 -5.01 13.09 4.62
CA TYR A 254 -3.59 13.28 4.93
C TYR A 254 -3.15 14.65 4.43
N PRO A 255 -2.79 15.61 5.33
CA PRO A 255 -2.39 16.95 4.91
C PRO A 255 -1.20 16.96 3.97
N TYR A 256 -0.22 16.05 4.19
CA TYR A 256 0.97 15.92 3.34
C TYR A 256 0.66 15.47 1.91
N LEU A 257 -0.54 14.95 1.63
CA LEU A 257 -1.00 14.60 0.28
C LEU A 257 -1.78 15.74 -0.39
N ASN A 258 -1.94 16.90 0.26
CA ASN A 258 -2.74 17.99 -0.31
C ASN A 258 -2.17 18.49 -1.64
N SER A 259 -0.88 18.82 -1.67
CA SER A 259 -0.22 19.35 -2.87
C SER A 259 -0.26 18.36 -4.03
N ILE A 260 0.07 17.08 -3.78
CA ILE A 260 0.07 16.05 -4.84
C ILE A 260 -1.33 15.72 -5.36
N ASN A 261 -2.37 15.90 -4.53
CA ASN A 261 -3.76 15.75 -4.96
C ASN A 261 -4.34 17.05 -5.53
N GLY A 262 -3.56 18.14 -5.58
CA GLY A 262 -4.00 19.45 -6.08
C GLY A 262 -4.98 20.18 -5.17
N ARG A 263 -4.94 19.88 -3.87
CA ARG A 263 -5.76 20.49 -2.83
C ARG A 263 -5.00 21.63 -2.15
N ALA A 264 -5.73 22.64 -1.68
CA ALA A 264 -5.18 23.62 -0.75
C ALA A 264 -5.21 23.07 0.69
N SER A 265 -4.14 23.31 1.44
CA SER A 265 -4.09 23.08 2.89
C SER A 265 -4.86 24.17 3.64
N THR A 266 -5.54 23.80 4.72
CA THR A 266 -6.12 24.75 5.68
C THR A 266 -5.03 25.36 6.57
N GLY A 267 -5.34 26.40 7.34
CA GLY A 267 -4.39 26.99 8.29
C GLY A 267 -3.88 25.98 9.32
N GLU A 268 -4.78 25.17 9.88
CA GLU A 268 -4.43 24.12 10.82
C GLU A 268 -3.56 23.01 10.20
N GLU A 269 -3.85 22.64 8.95
CA GLU A 269 -3.04 21.65 8.23
C GLU A 269 -1.63 22.19 7.95
N ILE A 270 -1.48 23.49 7.69
CA ILE A 270 -0.16 24.13 7.51
C ILE A 270 0.62 24.10 8.83
N GLU A 271 -0.01 24.49 9.95
CA GLU A 271 0.62 24.44 11.27
C GLU A 271 1.10 23.01 11.60
N TRP A 272 0.27 22.00 11.36
CA TRP A 272 0.66 20.61 11.57
C TRP A 272 1.80 20.17 10.64
N LEU A 273 1.80 20.59 9.38
CA LEU A 273 2.87 20.29 8.42
C LEU A 273 4.21 20.89 8.86
N ASP A 274 4.21 22.13 9.34
CA ASP A 274 5.40 22.80 9.89
C ASP A 274 5.96 22.00 11.09
N GLU A 275 5.09 21.53 11.98
CA GLU A 275 5.47 20.74 13.18
C GLU A 275 6.08 19.38 12.83
N VAL A 276 5.64 18.73 11.76
CA VAL A 276 6.19 17.43 11.30
C VAL A 276 7.31 17.59 10.27
N GLY A 277 7.77 18.83 10.01
CA GLY A 277 8.87 19.12 9.10
C GLY A 277 8.55 18.84 7.64
N HIS A 278 7.33 19.14 7.19
CA HIS A 278 6.85 18.93 5.81
C HIS A 278 6.98 17.48 5.33
N PHE A 279 6.81 16.52 6.26
CA PHE A 279 6.91 15.08 5.98
C PHE A 279 6.04 14.67 4.79
N GLY A 280 6.65 14.07 3.77
CA GLY A 280 5.94 13.45 2.66
C GLY A 280 5.28 14.44 1.66
N GLU A 281 5.46 15.75 1.83
CA GLU A 281 4.93 16.72 0.89
C GLU A 281 5.64 16.66 -0.47
N ALA A 282 4.87 16.85 -1.55
CA ALA A 282 5.44 17.03 -2.87
C ALA A 282 6.29 18.31 -2.92
N SER A 283 7.34 18.30 -3.74
CA SER A 283 8.15 19.51 -3.96
C SER A 283 7.31 20.66 -4.51
N LYS A 284 7.75 21.90 -4.26
CA LYS A 284 7.05 23.10 -4.73
C LYS A 284 6.81 23.07 -6.25
N GLU A 285 7.80 22.63 -7.02
CA GLU A 285 7.72 22.54 -8.48
C GLU A 285 6.66 21.52 -8.94
N VAL A 286 6.59 20.35 -8.29
CA VAL A 286 5.55 19.35 -8.56
C VAL A 286 4.17 19.89 -8.18
N ALA A 287 4.06 20.55 -7.04
CA ALA A 287 2.81 21.15 -6.56
C ALA A 287 2.28 22.25 -7.50
N GLU A 288 3.17 23.05 -8.10
CA GLU A 288 2.83 24.07 -9.10
C GLU A 288 2.28 23.43 -10.37
N ARG A 289 2.99 22.44 -10.94
CA ARG A 289 2.53 21.71 -12.13
C ARG A 289 1.18 21.03 -11.92
N ILE A 290 0.96 20.42 -10.75
CA ILE A 290 -0.33 19.78 -10.43
C ILE A 290 -1.45 20.81 -10.30
N ARG A 291 -1.17 21.99 -9.73
CA ARG A 291 -2.15 23.07 -9.63
C ARG A 291 -2.58 23.56 -11.01
N GLU A 292 -1.64 23.74 -11.93
CA GLU A 292 -1.93 24.10 -13.32
C GLU A 292 -2.78 23.03 -14.02
N ASP A 293 -2.46 21.75 -13.80
CA ASP A 293 -3.25 20.64 -14.32
C ASP A 293 -4.69 20.67 -13.81
N VAL A 294 -4.88 20.88 -12.50
CA VAL A 294 -6.22 20.99 -11.89
C VAL A 294 -6.98 22.18 -12.46
N GLN A 295 -6.35 23.36 -12.55
CA GLN A 295 -6.99 24.57 -13.09
C GLN A 295 -7.42 24.40 -14.55
N ALA A 296 -6.65 23.66 -15.34
CA ALA A 296 -6.97 23.36 -16.73
C ALA A 296 -7.85 22.11 -16.92
N GLY A 297 -8.31 21.47 -15.84
CA GLY A 297 -9.16 20.28 -15.92
C GLY A 297 -8.48 19.07 -16.58
N ARG A 298 -7.14 18.99 -16.49
CA ARG A 298 -6.33 17.96 -17.15
C ARG A 298 -5.54 17.12 -16.14
N TRP A 299 -5.01 16.02 -16.64
CA TRP A 299 -4.08 15.16 -15.94
C TRP A 299 -2.90 14.95 -16.86
N THR A 300 -1.70 15.25 -16.36
CA THR A 300 -0.47 14.84 -17.03
C THR A 300 -0.48 13.31 -17.21
N PRO A 301 -0.25 12.80 -18.45
CA PRO A 301 -0.23 11.36 -18.70
C PRO A 301 0.78 10.65 -17.82
N LEU A 302 0.39 9.48 -17.30
CA LEU A 302 1.26 8.64 -16.49
C LEU A 302 2.56 8.28 -17.25
N GLY A 303 3.69 8.48 -16.58
CA GLY A 303 5.04 8.18 -17.08
C GLY A 303 5.80 9.41 -17.55
N THR A 304 5.22 10.61 -17.45
CA THR A 304 5.87 11.84 -17.91
C THR A 304 7.17 12.11 -17.16
N ASP A 305 7.18 11.96 -15.84
CA ASP A 305 8.37 12.20 -15.02
C ASP A 305 9.12 10.89 -14.72
N SER A 306 8.41 9.77 -14.66
CA SER A 306 8.96 8.48 -14.25
C SER A 306 9.58 7.67 -15.39
N LEU A 307 9.21 7.96 -16.65
CA LEU A 307 9.76 7.31 -17.86
C LEU A 307 10.38 8.32 -18.85
N GLY A 308 10.30 9.62 -18.57
CA GLY A 308 10.88 10.66 -19.41
C GLY A 308 12.42 10.64 -19.43
N GLU A 309 13.02 11.35 -20.39
CA GLU A 309 14.47 11.40 -20.67
C GLU A 309 15.35 11.86 -19.47
N HIS A 310 14.74 12.31 -18.38
CA HIS A 310 15.42 12.72 -17.15
C HIS A 310 15.54 11.61 -16.08
N SER A 311 15.01 10.41 -16.30
CA SER A 311 15.10 9.28 -15.34
C SER A 311 16.43 8.51 -15.36
N CYS A 312 17.41 8.93 -16.17
CA CYS A 312 18.79 8.43 -16.08
C CYS A 312 19.69 9.42 -15.33
N MET A 313 19.52 9.54 -14.01
CA MET A 313 20.59 9.95 -13.09
C MET A 313 20.45 9.21 -11.76
#